data_AF-A0A7S1Q931-F1
#
_entry.id   AF-A0A7S1Q931-F1
#
_cell.length_a   1.000
_cell.length_b   1.000
_cell.length_c   1.000
_cell.angle_alpha   90.00
_cell.angle_beta   90.00
_cell.angle_gamma   90.00
#
_symmetry.space_group_name_H-M   'P 1'
#
loop_
_entity.id
_entity.type
_entity.pdbx_description
1 polymer ?
#
loop_
_entity_poly.entity_id
_entity_poly.type
_entity_poly.pdbx_seq_one_letter_code
_entity_poly.pdbx_strand_id
1 'polypeptide(L)'
;EAVPDGTCPTAQQLGDLIDVACTMIKTFLLAALRDDTLIPTLSKKYHAPYARLLEQLEARGEEAFFSEVLTRDVMLKHGAVLSETNDALVDVQTIPHSDPVAAAQVTVLGIPMKRFHEFFTPELVETLEDAGLHVKSQPNSVCIVRSGVDKATFVRWMCLHGHRYSATGAPFSLRHAIAFGDNPAVVDRPLTIFPDMAFVSLAPDRTKDPEGSHIIHVGNEEVGCANFLRQMIDHTPTVPTNSEPVSPATERSWWEGFADDNGNVSVDKVRQLAATADIGATPTGAVPATKAAA
;
A
#
# COMPACT_ATOMS: atom_id res chain seq x y z
N GLU A 1 -9.91 -2.79 17.72
CA GLU A 1 -11.30 -2.33 17.86
C GLU A 1 -11.82 -1.92 16.48
N ALA A 2 -13.14 -1.88 16.29
CA ALA A 2 -13.74 -1.37 15.06
C ALA A 2 -13.42 0.13 14.94
N VAL A 3 -13.16 0.62 13.72
CA VAL A 3 -12.97 2.06 13.49
C VAL A 3 -14.33 2.74 13.64
N PRO A 4 -14.52 3.65 14.61
CA PRO A 4 -15.76 4.40 14.75
C PRO A 4 -16.08 5.11 13.43
N ASP A 5 -17.34 5.03 13.00
CA ASP A 5 -17.89 5.67 11.78
C ASP A 5 -17.38 5.11 10.43
N GLY A 6 -16.74 3.93 10.44
CA GLY A 6 -16.34 3.22 9.23
C GLY A 6 -14.88 3.42 8.84
N THR A 7 -14.46 2.73 7.78
CA THR A 7 -13.05 2.64 7.35
C THR A 7 -12.68 3.64 6.23
N CYS A 8 -13.62 4.47 5.81
CA CYS A 8 -13.45 5.43 4.72
C CYS A 8 -13.90 6.83 5.17
N PRO A 9 -13.33 7.91 4.61
CA PRO A 9 -13.93 9.23 4.74
C PRO A 9 -15.36 9.22 4.20
N THR A 10 -16.24 10.01 4.82
CA THR A 10 -17.59 10.26 4.29
C THR A 10 -17.52 10.97 2.93
N ALA A 11 -18.60 10.92 2.13
CA ALA A 11 -18.64 11.61 0.84
C ALA A 11 -18.38 13.13 0.96
N GLN A 12 -18.90 13.75 2.03
CA GLN A 12 -18.64 15.16 2.32
C GLN A 12 -17.15 15.40 2.62
N GLN A 13 -16.58 14.62 3.55
CA GLN A 13 -15.15 14.71 3.87
C GLN A 13 -14.28 14.48 2.63
N LEU A 14 -14.64 13.55 1.75
CA LEU A 14 -13.91 13.29 0.52
C LEU A 14 -13.94 14.51 -0.42
N GLY A 15 -15.09 15.17 -0.57
CA GLY A 15 -15.22 16.41 -1.33
C GLY A 15 -14.30 17.50 -0.79
N ASP A 16 -14.36 17.76 0.52
CA ASP A 16 -13.56 18.78 1.20
C ASP A 16 -12.06 18.48 1.11
N LEU A 17 -11.67 17.21 1.26
CA LEU A 17 -10.29 16.76 1.14
C LEU A 17 -9.70 16.98 -0.25
N ILE A 18 -10.50 16.74 -1.30
CA ILE A 18 -10.07 16.99 -2.67
C ILE A 18 -9.83 18.48 -2.88
N ASP A 19 -10.69 19.35 -2.34
CA ASP A 19 -10.52 20.80 -2.48
C ASP A 19 -9.30 21.31 -1.72
N VAL A 20 -9.03 20.77 -0.53
CA VAL A 20 -7.77 20.99 0.21
C VAL A 20 -6.60 20.55 -0.65
N ALA A 21 -6.56 19.29 -1.10
CA ALA A 21 -5.49 18.72 -1.91
C ALA A 21 -5.19 19.53 -3.19
N CYS A 22 -6.23 19.95 -3.92
CA CYS A 22 -6.08 20.82 -5.07
C CYS A 22 -5.46 22.16 -4.69
N THR A 23 -5.90 22.78 -3.59
CA THR A 23 -5.33 24.04 -3.09
C THR A 23 -3.85 23.89 -2.77
N MET A 24 -3.44 22.74 -2.20
CA MET A 24 -2.04 22.48 -1.88
C MET A 24 -1.14 22.44 -3.11
N ILE A 25 -1.60 21.78 -4.19
CA ILE A 25 -0.88 21.78 -5.47
C ILE A 25 -0.70 23.20 -5.99
N LYS A 26 -1.75 24.03 -5.93
CA LYS A 26 -1.69 25.43 -6.36
C LYS A 26 -0.67 26.21 -5.53
N THR A 27 -0.72 26.10 -4.21
CA THR A 27 0.22 26.77 -3.30
C THR A 27 1.65 26.31 -3.56
N PHE A 28 1.88 25.01 -3.78
CA PHE A 28 3.19 24.48 -4.12
C PHE A 28 3.74 25.08 -5.43
N LEU A 29 2.91 25.14 -6.49
CA LEU A 29 3.34 25.72 -7.77
C LEU A 29 3.65 27.21 -7.65
N LEU A 30 2.85 27.97 -6.90
CA LEU A 30 3.12 29.39 -6.63
C LEU A 30 4.40 29.61 -5.84
N ALA A 31 4.71 28.72 -4.89
CA ALA A 31 5.97 28.75 -4.17
C ALA A 31 7.15 28.38 -5.08
N ALA A 32 7.01 27.33 -5.89
CA ALA A 32 8.05 26.86 -6.82
C ALA A 32 8.33 27.85 -7.96
N LEU A 33 7.37 28.72 -8.30
CA LEU A 33 7.60 29.84 -9.22
C LEU A 33 8.55 30.89 -8.62
N ARG A 34 8.61 31.00 -7.29
CA ARG A 34 9.42 31.99 -6.55
C ARG A 34 10.73 31.41 -6.01
N ASP A 35 10.79 30.09 -5.85
CA ASP A 35 11.92 29.33 -5.31
C ASP A 35 12.25 28.16 -6.24
N ASP A 36 13.30 28.34 -7.05
CA ASP A 36 13.79 27.35 -8.02
C ASP A 36 14.41 26.11 -7.35
N THR A 37 14.61 26.13 -6.03
CA THR A 37 15.15 25.00 -5.27
C THR A 37 14.10 23.94 -4.95
N LEU A 38 12.80 24.27 -5.05
CA LEU A 38 11.71 23.34 -4.70
C LEU A 38 11.61 22.15 -5.65
N ILE A 39 11.63 22.35 -6.96
CA ILE A 39 11.52 21.26 -7.95
C ILE A 39 12.67 20.24 -7.83
N PRO A 40 13.95 20.65 -7.68
CA PRO A 40 15.06 19.74 -7.43
C PRO A 40 14.91 18.81 -6.21
N THR A 41 14.07 19.16 -5.23
CA THR A 41 13.83 18.29 -4.07
C THR A 41 12.89 17.11 -4.36
N LEU A 42 12.16 17.16 -5.47
CA LEU A 42 11.38 16.04 -5.98
C LEU A 42 12.27 15.01 -6.67
N SER A 43 11.74 13.80 -6.82
CA SER A 43 12.37 12.78 -7.66
C SER A 43 12.45 13.23 -9.12
N LYS A 44 13.54 12.87 -9.80
CA LYS A 44 13.85 13.30 -11.18
C LYS A 44 12.69 13.13 -12.16
N LYS A 45 11.89 12.07 -12.01
CA LYS A 45 10.71 11.79 -12.86
C LYS A 45 9.65 12.91 -12.83
N TYR A 46 9.63 13.74 -11.80
CA TYR A 46 8.69 14.85 -11.65
C TYR A 46 9.27 16.20 -12.13
N HIS A 47 10.57 16.31 -12.40
CA HIS A 47 11.20 17.60 -12.73
C HIS A 47 10.62 18.21 -14.01
N ALA A 48 10.62 17.46 -15.11
CA ALA A 48 10.12 17.96 -16.39
C ALA A 48 8.60 18.26 -16.38
N PRO A 49 7.72 17.39 -15.82
CA PRO A 49 6.31 17.73 -15.68
C PRO A 49 6.04 19.02 -14.91
N TYR A 50 6.72 19.22 -13.77
CA TYR A 50 6.52 20.43 -12.96
C TYR A 50 7.11 21.67 -13.63
N ALA A 51 8.25 21.57 -14.32
CA ALA A 51 8.81 22.68 -15.08
C ALA A 51 7.82 23.19 -16.15
N ARG A 52 7.17 22.28 -16.88
CA ARG A 52 6.14 22.65 -17.87
C ARG A 52 4.93 23.35 -17.24
N LEU A 53 4.52 22.96 -16.03
CA LEU A 53 3.45 23.66 -15.30
C LEU A 53 3.87 25.07 -14.92
N LEU A 54 5.10 25.25 -14.43
CA LEU A 54 5.61 26.57 -14.04
C LEU A 54 5.74 27.51 -15.24
N GLU A 55 6.24 27.02 -16.37
CA GLU A 55 6.30 27.79 -17.62
C GLU A 55 4.92 28.26 -18.07
N GLN A 56 3.90 27.39 -17.98
CA GLN A 56 2.53 27.75 -18.35
C GLN A 56 1.88 28.71 -17.36
N LEU A 57 2.15 28.54 -16.06
CA LEU A 57 1.68 29.43 -15.00
C LEU A 57 2.27 30.83 -15.18
N GLU A 58 3.57 30.94 -15.46
CA GLU A 58 4.24 32.21 -15.72
C GLU A 58 3.69 32.91 -16.98
N ALA A 59 3.50 32.15 -18.07
CA ALA A 59 3.05 32.70 -19.35
C ALA A 59 1.59 33.18 -19.35
N ARG A 60 0.72 32.55 -18.55
CA ARG A 60 -0.74 32.82 -18.55
C ARG A 60 -1.20 33.67 -17.38
N GLY A 61 -0.42 33.72 -16.29
CA GLY A 61 -0.86 34.28 -15.02
C GLY A 61 -1.74 33.33 -14.21
N GLU A 62 -1.80 33.58 -12.90
CA GLU A 62 -2.39 32.66 -11.91
C GLU A 62 -3.87 32.35 -12.19
N GLU A 63 -4.68 33.39 -12.44
CA GLU A 63 -6.13 33.25 -12.61
C GLU A 63 -6.48 32.38 -13.82
N ALA A 64 -5.95 32.69 -15.00
CA ALA A 64 -6.19 31.94 -16.22
C ALA A 64 -5.62 30.51 -16.13
N PHE A 65 -4.43 30.35 -15.53
CA PHE A 65 -3.82 29.03 -15.37
C PHE A 65 -4.66 28.10 -14.49
N PHE A 66 -5.08 28.53 -13.31
CA PHE A 66 -5.84 27.67 -12.38
C PHE A 66 -7.32 27.50 -12.74
N SER A 67 -7.87 28.33 -13.62
CA SER A 67 -9.26 28.21 -14.08
C SER A 67 -9.41 27.46 -15.41
N GLU A 68 -8.40 27.50 -16.29
CA GLU A 68 -8.50 26.92 -17.64
C GLU A 68 -7.54 25.75 -17.88
N VAL A 69 -6.35 25.75 -17.25
CA VAL A 69 -5.30 24.77 -17.52
C VAL A 69 -5.25 23.71 -16.43
N LEU A 70 -4.99 24.14 -15.19
CA LEU A 70 -4.87 23.24 -14.04
C LEU A 70 -6.17 23.27 -13.24
N THR A 71 -7.24 22.78 -13.88
CA THR A 71 -8.56 22.65 -13.25
C THR A 71 -8.58 21.47 -12.26
N ARG A 72 -9.64 21.40 -11.44
CA ARG A 72 -9.89 20.26 -10.53
C ARG A 72 -9.87 18.93 -11.28
N ASP A 73 -10.57 18.85 -12.40
CA ASP A 73 -10.66 17.63 -13.21
C ASP A 73 -9.30 17.24 -13.80
N VAL A 74 -8.48 18.21 -14.20
CA VAL A 74 -7.12 17.96 -14.71
C VAL A 74 -6.22 17.42 -13.59
N MET A 75 -6.31 17.97 -12.37
CA MET A 75 -5.51 17.50 -11.23
C MET A 75 -5.85 16.07 -10.81
N LEU A 76 -7.12 15.67 -10.92
CA LEU A 76 -7.61 14.34 -10.57
C LEU A 76 -7.37 13.29 -11.66
N LYS A 77 -7.11 13.72 -12.90
CA LYS A 77 -7.00 12.83 -14.05
C LYS A 77 -5.59 12.26 -14.19
N HIS A 78 -5.49 10.94 -14.08
CA HIS A 78 -4.26 10.18 -14.32
C HIS A 78 -3.67 10.49 -15.70
N GLY A 79 -2.37 10.77 -15.73
CA GLY A 79 -1.61 11.06 -16.94
C GLY A 79 -1.91 12.41 -17.60
N ALA A 80 -2.83 13.23 -17.07
CA ALA A 80 -3.13 14.55 -17.65
C ALA A 80 -1.95 15.52 -17.52
N VAL A 81 -1.22 15.44 -16.40
CA VAL A 81 -0.04 16.27 -16.14
C VAL A 81 1.22 15.41 -16.02
N LEU A 82 1.15 14.33 -15.24
CA LEU A 82 2.25 13.39 -15.02
C LEU A 82 2.18 12.24 -16.03
N SER A 83 2.20 12.59 -17.33
CA SER A 83 2.01 11.64 -18.43
C SER A 83 3.02 10.48 -18.45
N GLU A 84 4.25 10.77 -18.02
CA GLU A 84 5.37 9.83 -18.04
C GLU A 84 5.24 8.73 -16.98
N THR A 85 4.49 8.98 -15.91
CA THR A 85 4.24 8.01 -14.83
C THR A 85 2.78 7.55 -14.79
N ASN A 86 1.93 8.14 -15.63
CA ASN A 86 0.48 7.96 -15.60
C ASN A 86 -0.15 8.25 -14.22
N ASP A 87 0.48 9.11 -13.41
CA ASP A 87 -0.05 9.50 -12.10
C ASP A 87 -1.02 10.69 -12.24
N ALA A 88 -1.94 10.84 -11.29
CA ALA A 88 -2.67 12.10 -11.08
C ALA A 88 -1.85 13.04 -10.16
N LEU A 89 -2.15 14.34 -10.14
CA LEU A 89 -1.57 15.25 -9.14
C LEU A 89 -2.26 15.09 -7.79
N VAL A 90 -3.57 14.83 -7.82
CA VAL A 90 -4.38 14.43 -6.67
C VAL A 90 -4.99 13.07 -7.02
N ASP A 91 -4.42 12.00 -6.48
CA ASP A 91 -4.93 10.64 -6.67
C ASP A 91 -5.98 10.33 -5.60
N VAL A 92 -7.17 9.92 -6.03
CA VAL A 92 -8.26 9.50 -5.16
C VAL A 92 -8.46 8.01 -5.36
N GLN A 93 -8.00 7.22 -4.39
CA GLN A 93 -8.08 5.76 -4.45
C GLN A 93 -9.48 5.29 -4.07
N THR A 94 -10.37 5.37 -5.06
CA THR A 94 -11.76 4.95 -4.92
C THR A 94 -11.88 3.43 -4.73
N ILE A 95 -12.88 3.02 -3.96
CA ILE A 95 -13.20 1.61 -3.76
C ILE A 95 -14.14 1.17 -4.88
N PRO A 96 -13.73 0.21 -5.74
CA PRO A 96 -14.59 -0.29 -6.80
C PRO A 96 -15.93 -0.79 -6.25
N HIS A 97 -17.02 -0.50 -6.95
CA HIS A 97 -18.37 -0.96 -6.61
C HIS A 97 -18.90 -0.50 -5.23
N SER A 98 -18.33 0.56 -4.65
CA SER A 98 -18.90 1.20 -3.46
C SER A 98 -20.06 2.15 -3.83
N ASP A 99 -21.16 2.07 -3.08
CA ASP A 99 -22.28 3.03 -3.13
C ASP A 99 -22.65 3.45 -1.69
N PRO A 100 -22.45 4.74 -1.30
CA PRO A 100 -21.88 5.82 -2.11
C PRO A 100 -20.40 5.60 -2.43
N VAL A 101 -19.88 6.35 -3.41
CA VAL A 101 -18.45 6.35 -3.77
C VAL A 101 -17.62 6.62 -2.51
N ALA A 102 -16.81 5.62 -2.14
CA ALA A 102 -15.87 5.70 -1.03
C ALA A 102 -14.44 5.75 -1.56
N ALA A 103 -13.55 6.41 -0.83
CA ALA A 103 -12.11 6.39 -1.09
C ALA A 103 -11.38 5.79 0.11
N ALA A 104 -10.38 4.96 -0.16
CA ALA A 104 -9.49 4.45 0.87
C ALA A 104 -8.42 5.50 1.26
N GLN A 105 -8.00 6.31 0.30
CA GLN A 105 -6.91 7.27 0.44
C GLN A 105 -7.06 8.41 -0.57
N VAL A 106 -6.61 9.61 -0.18
CA VAL A 106 -6.31 10.71 -1.09
C VAL A 106 -4.81 10.98 -1.04
N THR A 107 -4.15 11.03 -2.18
CA THR A 107 -2.71 11.27 -2.29
C THR A 107 -2.45 12.54 -3.09
N VAL A 108 -1.71 13.48 -2.49
CA VAL A 108 -1.22 14.69 -3.14
C VAL A 108 0.20 14.44 -3.62
N LEU A 109 0.42 14.42 -4.93
CA LEU A 109 1.73 14.16 -5.53
C LEU A 109 2.52 15.45 -5.76
N GLY A 110 3.85 15.31 -5.70
CA GLY A 110 4.83 16.35 -5.95
C GLY A 110 4.93 17.43 -4.87
N ILE A 111 4.57 17.08 -3.62
CA ILE A 111 5.00 17.82 -2.43
C ILE A 111 6.16 17.04 -1.80
N PRO A 112 7.37 17.62 -1.70
CA PRO A 112 8.54 16.91 -1.18
C PRO A 112 8.46 16.79 0.34
N MET A 113 8.73 15.59 0.87
CA MET A 113 8.65 15.30 2.31
C MET A 113 9.43 16.31 3.18
N LYS A 114 10.60 16.75 2.69
CA LYS A 114 11.48 17.70 3.41
C LYS A 114 10.86 19.08 3.60
N ARG A 115 9.91 19.45 2.76
CA ARG A 115 9.23 20.76 2.75
C ARG A 115 7.77 20.63 3.16
N PHE A 116 7.36 19.45 3.62
CA PHE A 116 5.97 19.13 3.98
C PHE A 116 5.34 20.20 4.89
N HIS A 117 6.06 20.62 5.93
CA HIS A 117 5.59 21.59 6.93
C HIS A 117 5.34 23.01 6.37
N GLU A 118 5.85 23.33 5.18
CA GLU A 118 5.62 24.61 4.51
C GLU A 118 4.23 24.63 3.84
N PHE A 119 3.64 23.46 3.56
CA PHE A 119 2.36 23.30 2.86
C PHE A 119 1.29 22.64 3.73
N PHE A 120 1.68 21.85 4.73
CA PHE A 120 0.83 21.30 5.79
C PHE A 120 1.16 22.02 7.10
N THR A 121 0.41 23.09 7.39
CA THR A 121 0.57 23.79 8.65
C THR A 121 0.06 22.93 9.81
N PRO A 122 0.57 23.11 11.04
CA PRO A 122 0.08 22.39 12.22
C PRO A 122 -1.43 22.49 12.39
N GLU A 123 -2.03 23.64 12.10
CA GLU A 123 -3.47 23.87 12.22
C GLU A 123 -4.29 23.05 11.20
N LEU A 124 -3.77 22.88 9.98
CA LEU A 124 -4.39 22.01 8.98
C LEU A 124 -4.30 20.54 9.41
N VAL A 125 -3.15 20.12 9.95
CA VAL A 125 -2.97 18.76 10.46
C VAL A 125 -3.92 18.48 11.62
N GLU A 126 -4.03 19.40 12.59
CA GLU A 126 -4.97 19.30 13.71
C GLU A 126 -6.43 19.22 13.23
N THR A 127 -6.81 20.06 12.26
CA THR A 127 -8.17 20.02 11.65
C THR A 127 -8.46 18.66 11.00
N LEU A 128 -7.47 18.06 10.33
CA LEU A 128 -7.62 16.73 9.72
C LEU A 128 -7.70 15.63 10.78
N GLU A 129 -6.91 15.73 11.85
CA GLU A 129 -6.94 14.79 12.97
C GLU A 129 -8.27 14.83 13.73
N ASP A 130 -8.81 16.02 13.98
CA ASP A 130 -10.13 16.23 14.59
C ASP A 130 -11.27 15.66 13.73
N ALA A 131 -11.10 15.66 12.39
CA ALA A 131 -11.99 14.99 11.46
C ALA A 131 -11.82 13.45 11.42
N GLY A 132 -10.90 12.90 12.22
CA GLY A 132 -10.55 11.48 12.27
C GLY A 132 -9.79 11.02 11.03
N LEU A 133 -8.96 11.88 10.46
CA LEU A 133 -8.06 11.59 9.35
C LEU A 133 -6.61 11.68 9.82
N HIS A 134 -5.72 10.97 9.13
CA HIS A 134 -4.30 10.95 9.43
C HIS A 134 -3.51 11.29 8.17
N VAL A 135 -2.56 12.19 8.31
CA VAL A 135 -1.65 12.62 7.23
C VAL A 135 -0.35 11.83 7.30
N LYS A 136 0.06 11.24 6.19
CA LYS A 136 1.31 10.49 6.06
C LYS A 136 2.15 11.12 4.96
N SER A 137 3.25 11.74 5.35
CA SER A 137 4.23 12.23 4.38
C SER A 137 5.02 11.07 3.79
N GLN A 138 5.28 11.15 2.50
CA GLN A 138 6.06 10.21 1.71
C GLN A 138 7.09 11.01 0.89
N PRO A 139 8.15 10.40 0.34
CA PRO A 139 9.26 11.13 -0.27
C PRO A 139 8.86 12.24 -1.27
N ASN A 140 7.80 12.03 -2.05
CA ASN A 140 7.31 12.97 -3.06
C ASN A 140 5.79 13.16 -3.01
N SER A 141 5.15 12.79 -1.90
CA SER A 141 3.70 12.78 -1.82
C SER A 141 3.25 12.92 -0.39
N VAL A 142 1.96 13.21 -0.24
CA VAL A 142 1.29 13.14 1.04
C VAL A 142 0.03 12.32 0.87
N CYS A 143 -0.14 11.31 1.73
CA CYS A 143 -1.35 10.52 1.79
C CYS A 143 -2.21 10.97 2.97
N ILE A 144 -3.50 11.14 2.73
CA ILE A 144 -4.51 11.39 3.74
C ILE A 144 -5.41 10.16 3.78
N VAL A 145 -5.51 9.54 4.97
CA VAL A 145 -6.24 8.29 5.20
C VAL A 145 -7.11 8.39 6.44
N ARG A 146 -8.07 7.47 6.60
CA ARG A 146 -8.86 7.40 7.84
C ARG A 146 -7.98 7.00 9.03
N SER A 147 -8.09 7.73 10.14
CA SER A 147 -7.40 7.40 11.38
C SER A 147 -7.86 6.04 11.91
N GLY A 148 -6.90 5.26 12.43
CA GLY A 148 -7.16 3.91 12.91
C GLY A 148 -7.34 2.84 11.83
N VAL A 149 -7.24 3.19 10.54
CA VAL A 149 -7.19 2.22 9.44
C VAL A 149 -5.75 1.86 9.11
N ASP A 150 -5.48 0.56 9.16
CA ASP A 150 -4.18 -0.04 8.90
C ASP A 150 -4.32 -1.45 8.31
N LYS A 151 -3.19 -2.11 8.00
CA LYS A 151 -3.21 -3.47 7.45
C LYS A 151 -3.86 -4.50 8.40
N ALA A 152 -3.83 -4.27 9.72
CA ALA A 152 -4.49 -5.13 10.71
C ALA A 152 -6.02 -5.00 10.71
N THR A 153 -6.54 -3.87 10.23
CA THR A 153 -7.99 -3.61 10.14
C THR A 153 -8.67 -4.65 9.26
N PHE A 154 -8.05 -5.02 8.12
CA PHE A 154 -8.55 -6.08 7.25
C PHE A 154 -8.53 -7.45 7.92
N VAL A 155 -7.43 -7.80 8.60
CA VAL A 155 -7.30 -9.08 9.32
C VAL A 155 -8.39 -9.21 10.40
N ARG A 156 -8.59 -8.16 11.21
CA ARG A 156 -9.66 -8.11 12.22
C ARG A 156 -11.04 -8.25 11.59
N TRP A 157 -11.27 -7.60 10.46
CA TRP A 157 -12.53 -7.70 9.74
C TRP A 157 -12.78 -9.12 9.23
N MET A 158 -11.76 -9.78 8.68
CA MET A 158 -11.82 -11.19 8.24
C MET A 158 -12.12 -12.12 9.41
N CYS A 159 -11.51 -11.94 10.59
CA CYS A 159 -11.84 -12.74 11.78
C CYS A 159 -13.32 -12.64 12.18
N LEU A 160 -13.95 -11.46 12.00
CA LEU A 160 -15.35 -11.24 12.34
C LEU A 160 -16.33 -11.70 11.25
N HIS A 161 -15.98 -11.50 9.97
CA HIS A 161 -16.92 -11.62 8.84
C HIS A 161 -16.54 -12.68 7.81
N GLY A 162 -15.34 -13.25 7.89
CA GLY A 162 -14.77 -14.15 6.89
C GLY A 162 -15.62 -15.40 6.63
N HIS A 163 -16.39 -15.84 7.63
CA HIS A 163 -17.36 -16.94 7.49
C HIS A 163 -18.36 -16.74 6.34
N ARG A 164 -18.68 -15.48 6.00
CA ARG A 164 -19.60 -15.12 4.90
C ARG A 164 -19.03 -15.41 3.51
N TYR A 165 -17.70 -15.52 3.40
CA TYR A 165 -16.98 -15.72 2.15
C TYR A 165 -16.37 -17.12 2.04
N SER A 166 -16.52 -17.94 3.09
CA SER A 166 -16.09 -19.32 3.08
C SER A 166 -17.14 -20.19 2.40
N ALA A 167 -16.74 -20.99 1.41
CA ALA A 167 -17.61 -21.96 0.76
C ALA A 167 -18.18 -23.00 1.75
N THR A 168 -17.47 -23.26 2.84
CA THR A 168 -17.89 -24.17 3.91
C THR A 168 -18.60 -23.47 5.07
N GLY A 169 -18.69 -22.13 5.05
CA GLY A 169 -19.16 -21.31 6.16
C GLY A 169 -18.21 -21.26 7.36
N ALA A 170 -17.04 -21.91 7.28
CA ALA A 170 -16.04 -21.89 8.35
C ALA A 170 -15.48 -20.47 8.55
N PRO A 171 -15.27 -20.01 9.80
CA PRO A 171 -14.69 -18.70 10.06
C PRO A 171 -13.24 -18.63 9.60
N PHE A 172 -12.80 -17.44 9.20
CA PHE A 172 -11.39 -17.16 8.99
C PHE A 172 -10.61 -17.37 10.30
N SER A 173 -9.52 -18.13 10.24
CA SER A 173 -8.68 -18.44 11.39
C SER A 173 -7.27 -17.89 11.17
N LEU A 174 -6.78 -17.11 12.14
CA LEU A 174 -5.40 -16.63 12.17
C LEU A 174 -4.39 -17.78 12.13
N ARG A 175 -4.75 -18.91 12.75
CA ARG A 175 -3.91 -20.12 12.80
C ARG A 175 -3.75 -20.78 11.44
N HIS A 176 -4.58 -20.43 10.45
CA HIS A 176 -4.48 -20.92 9.07
C HIS A 176 -3.92 -19.86 8.12
N ALA A 177 -3.42 -18.74 8.64
CA ALA A 177 -2.96 -17.60 7.86
C ALA A 177 -1.46 -17.34 8.04
N ILE A 178 -0.84 -16.84 6.97
CA ILE A 178 0.52 -16.31 6.97
C ILE A 178 0.45 -14.91 6.39
N ALA A 179 1.01 -13.93 7.11
CA ALA A 179 1.18 -12.57 6.63
C ALA A 179 2.61 -12.35 6.13
N PHE A 180 2.76 -11.55 5.09
CA PHE A 180 4.05 -11.14 4.52
C PHE A 180 4.18 -9.62 4.58
N GLY A 181 5.38 -9.11 4.87
CA GLY A 181 5.65 -7.67 4.85
C GLY A 181 7.15 -7.32 4.84
N ASP A 182 7.50 -6.25 4.14
CA ASP A 182 8.86 -5.76 3.93
C ASP A 182 9.29 -4.67 4.93
N ASN A 183 8.34 -4.07 5.65
CA ASN A 183 8.62 -3.03 6.64
C ASN A 183 7.87 -3.28 7.97
N PRO A 184 8.23 -4.34 8.71
CA PRO A 184 7.56 -4.73 9.94
C PRO A 184 7.80 -3.79 11.13
N ALA A 185 8.76 -2.88 11.02
CA ALA A 185 8.97 -1.83 12.02
C ALA A 185 7.90 -0.72 11.95
N VAL A 186 7.33 -0.49 10.76
CA VAL A 186 6.47 0.69 10.50
C VAL A 186 5.15 0.32 9.86
N VAL A 187 5.13 0.10 8.53
CA VAL A 187 3.88 -0.03 7.76
C VAL A 187 3.23 -1.40 7.94
N ASP A 188 4.04 -2.45 8.11
CA ASP A 188 3.57 -3.82 8.36
C ASP A 188 3.51 -4.18 9.84
N ARG A 189 3.98 -3.29 10.72
CA ARG A 189 3.89 -3.47 12.18
C ARG A 189 2.51 -3.91 12.65
N PRO A 190 1.39 -3.36 12.13
CA PRO A 190 0.06 -3.84 12.53
C PRO A 190 -0.19 -5.33 12.25
N LEU A 191 0.45 -5.92 11.24
CA LEU A 191 0.32 -7.35 10.94
C LEU A 191 1.13 -8.24 11.90
N THR A 192 2.13 -7.69 12.60
CA THR A 192 2.98 -8.44 13.53
C THR A 192 2.35 -8.61 14.90
N ILE A 193 1.23 -7.93 15.20
CA ILE A 193 0.59 -7.97 16.53
C ILE A 193 -0.25 -9.23 16.78
N PHE A 194 -0.41 -10.11 15.80
CA PHE A 194 -1.26 -11.29 15.87
C PHE A 194 -0.42 -12.54 16.20
N PRO A 195 -0.31 -12.96 17.47
CA PRO A 195 0.58 -14.07 17.85
C PRO A 195 0.18 -15.43 17.26
N ASP A 196 -1.11 -15.59 16.93
CA ASP A 196 -1.65 -16.81 16.32
C ASP A 196 -1.48 -16.87 14.79
N MET A 197 -0.95 -15.81 14.17
CA MET A 197 -0.69 -15.74 12.72
C MET A 197 0.82 -15.64 12.49
N ALA A 198 1.38 -16.53 11.66
CA ALA A 198 2.79 -16.42 11.30
C ALA A 198 3.01 -15.15 10.46
N PHE A 199 4.06 -14.39 10.77
CA PHE A 199 4.48 -13.23 9.99
C PHE A 199 5.85 -13.49 9.39
N VAL A 200 5.93 -13.44 8.05
CA VAL A 200 7.17 -13.56 7.29
C VAL A 200 7.67 -12.17 6.93
N SER A 201 8.78 -11.77 7.56
CA SER A 201 9.48 -10.52 7.25
C SER A 201 10.34 -10.68 6.01
N LEU A 202 10.10 -9.81 5.04
CA LEU A 202 10.87 -9.65 3.81
C LEU A 202 11.85 -8.48 3.89
N ALA A 203 11.94 -7.82 5.05
CA ALA A 203 12.80 -6.66 5.25
C ALA A 203 14.26 -7.00 4.93
N PRO A 204 15.03 -6.12 4.24
CA PRO A 204 16.44 -6.38 3.97
C PRO A 204 17.30 -6.61 5.23
N ASP A 205 16.84 -6.10 6.37
CA ASP A 205 17.59 -6.06 7.62
C ASP A 205 16.74 -6.63 8.76
N ARG A 206 17.16 -7.80 9.27
CA ARG A 206 16.53 -8.49 10.40
C ARG A 206 16.45 -7.65 11.67
N THR A 207 17.34 -6.68 11.86
CA THR A 207 17.35 -5.85 13.09
C THR A 207 16.13 -4.95 13.20
N LYS A 208 15.38 -4.77 12.10
CA LYS A 208 14.12 -4.01 12.07
C LYS A 208 12.89 -4.86 12.39
N ASP A 209 13.05 -6.17 12.54
CA ASP A 209 11.93 -7.05 12.87
C ASP A 209 11.52 -6.87 14.33
N PRO A 210 10.22 -6.74 14.63
CA PRO A 210 9.72 -6.81 16.00
C PRO A 210 10.06 -8.15 16.66
N GLU A 211 10.18 -8.14 17.98
CA GLU A 211 10.31 -9.37 18.75
C GLU A 211 9.00 -10.19 18.71
N GLY A 212 9.13 -11.50 18.54
CA GLY A 212 8.00 -12.43 18.59
C GLY A 212 8.39 -13.78 18.02
N SER A 213 7.94 -14.87 18.66
CA SER A 213 8.23 -16.23 18.17
C SER A 213 7.55 -16.51 16.82
N HIS A 214 6.41 -15.87 16.54
CA HIS A 214 5.66 -15.97 15.29
C HIS A 214 6.23 -15.11 14.15
N ILE A 215 7.28 -14.31 14.43
CA ILE A 215 7.98 -13.48 13.43
C ILE A 215 9.15 -14.28 12.83
N ILE A 216 9.16 -14.41 11.50
CA ILE A 216 10.11 -15.25 10.75
C ILE A 216 10.79 -14.36 9.70
N HIS A 217 12.10 -14.21 9.81
CA HIS A 217 12.86 -13.41 8.85
C HIS A 217 13.27 -14.23 7.62
N VAL A 218 12.90 -13.74 6.44
CA VAL A 218 13.36 -14.24 5.13
C VAL A 218 14.25 -13.20 4.43
N GLY A 219 13.87 -11.92 4.48
CA GLY A 219 14.61 -10.83 3.87
C GLY A 219 14.52 -10.76 2.34
N ASN A 220 15.38 -9.94 1.72
CA ASN A 220 15.50 -9.77 0.26
C ASN A 220 14.22 -9.38 -0.51
N GLU A 221 13.27 -8.72 0.15
CA GLU A 221 12.10 -8.08 -0.48
C GLU A 221 11.37 -9.06 -1.44
N GLU A 222 11.15 -8.68 -2.70
CA GLU A 222 10.42 -9.51 -3.66
C GLU A 222 11.16 -10.81 -4.02
N VAL A 223 12.50 -10.80 -4.02
CA VAL A 223 13.30 -11.99 -4.36
C VAL A 223 13.19 -13.04 -3.25
N GLY A 224 13.33 -12.61 -1.99
CA GLY A 224 13.14 -13.51 -0.85
C GLY A 224 11.71 -14.03 -0.76
N CYS A 225 10.72 -13.18 -1.04
CA CYS A 225 9.32 -13.59 -1.12
C CYS A 225 9.12 -14.70 -2.16
N ALA A 226 9.64 -14.51 -3.38
CA ALA A 226 9.52 -15.49 -4.45
C ALA A 226 10.21 -16.82 -4.11
N ASN A 227 11.40 -16.78 -3.52
CA ASN A 227 12.13 -17.99 -3.15
C ASN A 227 11.45 -18.74 -2.01
N PHE A 228 10.91 -18.02 -1.02
CA PHE A 228 10.15 -18.62 0.06
C PHE A 228 8.83 -19.23 -0.42
N LEU A 229 8.08 -18.53 -1.26
CA LEU A 229 6.87 -19.07 -1.88
C LEU A 229 7.17 -20.31 -2.72
N ARG A 230 8.30 -20.34 -3.45
CA ARG A 230 8.73 -21.55 -4.18
C ARG A 230 8.96 -22.71 -3.22
N GLN A 231 9.65 -22.49 -2.09
CA GLN A 231 9.80 -23.54 -1.08
C GLN A 231 8.45 -24.03 -0.56
N MET A 232 7.51 -23.13 -0.25
CA MET A 232 6.17 -23.54 0.17
C MET A 232 5.45 -24.39 -0.88
N ILE A 233 5.51 -23.99 -2.15
CA ILE A 233 4.89 -24.71 -3.27
C ILE A 233 5.57 -26.06 -3.51
N ASP A 234 6.90 -26.14 -3.48
CA ASP A 234 7.64 -27.39 -3.69
C ASP A 234 7.38 -28.42 -2.58
N HIS A 235 7.01 -27.94 -1.39
CA HIS A 235 6.59 -28.76 -0.24
C HIS A 235 5.06 -28.94 -0.16
N THR A 236 4.32 -28.43 -1.15
CA THR A 236 2.90 -28.70 -1.38
C THR A 236 2.79 -29.85 -2.39
N PRO A 237 2.19 -31.00 -2.05
CA PRO A 237 1.99 -32.09 -3.01
C PRO A 237 1.22 -31.63 -4.26
N THR A 238 1.64 -32.10 -5.43
CA THR A 238 1.05 -31.74 -6.72
C THR A 238 -0.41 -32.20 -6.83
N VAL A 239 -1.29 -31.27 -7.20
CA VAL A 239 -2.72 -31.55 -7.44
C VAL A 239 -2.89 -32.11 -8.85
N PRO A 240 -3.59 -33.25 -9.05
CA PRO A 240 -4.01 -33.67 -10.36
C PRO A 240 -4.95 -32.62 -10.97
N THR A 241 -4.66 -32.17 -12.19
CA THR A 241 -5.37 -31.07 -12.89
C THR A 241 -6.80 -31.41 -13.36
N ASN A 242 -7.37 -32.54 -12.94
CA ASN A 242 -8.70 -32.95 -13.37
C ASN A 242 -9.79 -32.23 -12.56
N SER A 243 -10.85 -31.84 -13.26
CA SER A 243 -11.99 -31.02 -12.81
C SER A 243 -12.90 -31.65 -11.75
N GLU A 244 -12.42 -32.64 -10.99
CA GLU A 244 -13.18 -33.21 -9.88
C GLU A 244 -13.00 -32.37 -8.61
N PRO A 245 -14.04 -32.26 -7.76
CA PRO A 245 -13.91 -31.59 -6.48
C PRO A 245 -12.83 -32.29 -5.64
N VAL A 246 -11.81 -31.51 -5.28
CA VAL A 246 -10.69 -31.95 -4.45
C VAL A 246 -11.23 -32.46 -3.11
N SER A 247 -10.83 -33.66 -2.69
CA SER A 247 -11.27 -34.19 -1.40
C SER A 247 -10.68 -33.35 -0.24
N PRO A 248 -11.36 -33.20 0.90
CA PRO A 248 -10.80 -32.51 2.07
C PRO A 248 -9.47 -33.10 2.57
N ALA A 249 -9.21 -34.37 2.31
CA ALA A 249 -7.94 -35.02 2.63
C ALA A 249 -6.81 -34.56 1.68
N THR A 250 -7.12 -34.37 0.39
CA THR A 250 -6.20 -33.82 -0.60
C THR A 250 -5.94 -32.33 -0.36
N GLU A 251 -6.97 -31.57 0.04
CA GLU A 251 -6.77 -30.17 0.42
C GLU A 251 -5.88 -30.04 1.66
N ARG A 252 -6.02 -30.93 2.67
CA ARG A 252 -5.12 -30.96 3.83
C ARG A 252 -3.67 -31.28 3.45
N SER A 253 -3.45 -32.17 2.48
CA SER A 253 -2.08 -32.55 2.12
C SER A 253 -1.29 -31.39 1.52
N TRP A 254 -1.96 -30.39 0.92
CA TRP A 254 -1.32 -29.18 0.40
C TRP A 254 -0.60 -28.38 1.47
N TRP A 255 -1.06 -28.45 2.72
CA TRP A 255 -0.52 -27.67 3.82
C TRP A 255 0.45 -28.48 4.69
N GLU A 256 0.62 -29.79 4.48
CA GLU A 256 1.44 -30.68 5.33
C GLU A 256 2.90 -30.22 5.51
N GLY A 257 3.46 -29.59 4.46
CA GLY A 257 4.81 -29.03 4.47
C GLY A 257 5.02 -27.92 5.50
N PHE A 258 3.95 -27.25 5.94
CA PHE A 258 4.04 -26.11 6.85
C PHE A 258 2.90 -26.00 7.88
N ALA A 259 2.00 -26.98 7.97
CA ALA A 259 0.96 -27.10 8.98
C ALA A 259 1.29 -28.18 10.03
N ASP A 260 0.73 -28.07 11.24
CA ASP A 260 0.76 -29.07 12.30
C ASP A 260 -0.28 -30.19 12.08
N ASP A 261 -0.31 -31.19 12.95
CA ASP A 261 -1.23 -32.33 12.86
C ASP A 261 -2.72 -31.93 12.98
N ASN A 262 -3.00 -30.72 13.46
CA ASN A 262 -4.35 -30.16 13.58
C ASN A 262 -4.72 -29.29 12.36
N GLY A 263 -3.82 -29.14 11.38
CA GLY A 263 -3.99 -28.29 10.21
C GLY A 263 -3.69 -26.81 10.45
N ASN A 264 -3.12 -26.44 11.61
CA ASN A 264 -2.68 -25.06 11.86
C ASN A 264 -1.33 -24.81 11.21
N VAL A 265 -1.09 -23.61 10.70
CA VAL A 265 0.24 -23.17 10.30
C VAL A 265 1.22 -23.33 11.47
N SER A 266 2.25 -24.14 11.26
CA SER A 266 3.31 -24.38 12.23
C SER A 266 4.44 -23.38 12.01
N VAL A 267 4.57 -22.44 12.95
CA VAL A 267 5.65 -21.43 12.94
C VAL A 267 7.04 -22.09 12.79
N ASP A 268 7.26 -23.23 13.43
CA ASP A 268 8.55 -23.93 13.35
C ASP A 268 8.81 -24.51 11.96
N LYS A 269 7.80 -25.13 11.31
CA LYS A 269 7.94 -25.61 9.93
C LYS A 269 8.13 -24.45 8.94
N VAL A 270 7.36 -23.37 9.09
CA VAL A 270 7.53 -22.14 8.28
C VAL A 270 8.94 -21.57 8.46
N ARG A 271 9.49 -21.58 9.69
CA ARG A 271 10.87 -21.15 9.96
C ARG A 271 11.91 -22.08 9.33
N GLN A 272 11.67 -23.39 9.31
CA GLN A 272 12.54 -24.34 8.62
C GLN A 272 12.57 -24.08 7.11
N LEU A 273 11.41 -23.86 6.49
CA LEU A 273 11.32 -23.48 5.07
C LEU A 273 12.02 -22.15 4.78
N ALA A 274 11.91 -21.17 5.69
CA ALA A 274 12.58 -19.89 5.55
C ALA A 274 14.11 -20.04 5.58
N ALA A 275 14.63 -20.96 6.39
CA ALA A 275 16.06 -21.24 6.47
C ALA A 275 16.62 -21.94 5.22
N THR A 276 15.77 -22.63 4.44
CA THR A 276 16.16 -23.32 3.20
C THR A 276 15.84 -22.53 1.93
N ALA A 277 15.07 -21.44 2.04
CA ALA A 277 14.87 -20.51 0.94
C ALA A 277 16.23 -19.88 0.59
N ASP A 278 16.81 -20.26 -0.54
CA ASP A 278 18.13 -19.75 -0.95
C ASP A 278 18.04 -18.23 -1.18
N ILE A 279 18.63 -17.47 -0.25
CA ILE A 279 18.65 -16.00 -0.24
C ILE A 279 19.85 -15.50 -1.11
N GLY A 280 20.67 -16.40 -1.65
CA GLY A 280 21.99 -16.10 -2.24
C GLY A 280 22.17 -16.42 -3.72
N ALA A 281 21.22 -17.04 -4.41
CA ALA A 281 21.28 -17.19 -5.86
C ALA A 281 20.64 -15.99 -6.56
N THR A 282 21.46 -15.14 -7.17
CA THR A 282 21.01 -14.25 -8.25
C THR A 282 20.18 -15.09 -9.22
N PRO A 283 18.96 -14.68 -9.61
CA PRO A 283 18.21 -15.42 -10.61
C PRO A 283 19.04 -15.48 -11.90
N THR A 284 19.57 -16.65 -12.24
CA THR A 284 20.26 -16.87 -13.53
C THR A 284 19.28 -16.98 -14.69
N GLY A 285 17.98 -16.79 -14.45
CA GLY A 285 17.00 -16.52 -15.48
C GLY A 285 16.79 -15.03 -15.62
N ALA A 286 17.21 -14.47 -16.76
CA ALA A 286 16.74 -13.16 -17.18
C ALA A 286 15.22 -13.10 -17.01
N VAL A 287 14.74 -12.19 -16.15
CA VAL A 287 13.36 -11.74 -16.24
C VAL A 287 13.22 -11.19 -17.66
N PRO A 288 12.36 -11.75 -18.53
CA PRO A 288 12.08 -11.10 -19.79
C PRO A 288 11.56 -9.74 -19.41
N ALA A 289 12.25 -8.68 -19.83
CA ALA A 289 11.67 -7.35 -19.82
C ALA A 289 10.35 -7.48 -20.59
N THR A 290 9.23 -7.57 -19.87
CA THR A 290 7.92 -7.32 -20.44
C THR A 290 7.98 -5.87 -20.86
N LYS A 291 8.32 -5.70 -22.12
CA LYS A 291 8.17 -4.45 -22.87
C LYS A 291 6.81 -3.87 -22.52
N ALA A 292 6.84 -2.57 -22.27
CA ALA A 292 5.73 -1.66 -22.50
C ALA A 292 4.83 -2.15 -23.65
N ALA A 293 3.54 -2.22 -23.37
CA ALA A 293 2.52 -2.28 -24.40
C ALA A 293 1.36 -1.38 -23.96
N ALA A 294 1.36 -0.20 -24.59
CA ALA A 294 0.28 0.77 -24.80
C ALA A 294 -0.38 1.42 -23.57
#